data_AF-A0A6C0H5S2-F1
#
_entry.id   AF-A0A6C0H5S2-F1
#
_cell.length_a   1.000
_cell.length_b   1.000
_cell.length_c   1.000
_cell.angle_alpha   90.00
_cell.angle_beta   90.00
_cell.angle_gamma   90.00
#
_symmetry.space_group_name_H-M   'P 1'
#
loop_
_entity.id
_entity.type
_entity.pdbx_description
1 polymer ?
#
loop_
_entity_poly.entity_id
_entity_poly.type
_entity_poly.pdbx_seq_one_letter_code
_entity_poly.pdbx_strand_id
1 'polypeptide(L)'
;MVLWNYNYEKWEIPQKYCKLRNWINLDNINWWKLSSNPNAIYLLKQNLDKIEWWTLSSNPNPKAIKLLEQNPNEINWRYLSLNSNAIKLLEQNQDYIDWWILSTNPNAIKLLEQNPDKIEWSYLSCNLNAIHLLENNLDNIDWYELSQNSNAIKLLEQNLNKIYWDKLSYNVNAIHLLKQNLDKIDWNILSRNPNAIHLLEQNPNKINWNILSYNPNAIFILEQNQDKINWDNISSNPAIFTYDYEIIKKEREQLNKEFTEYMYHPSRVILLL
;
A
#
# COMPACT_ATOMS: atom_id res chain seq x y z
N MET A 1 5.00 9.32 9.65
CA MET A 1 3.91 9.01 8.71
C MET A 1 4.25 7.65 8.12
N VAL A 2 3.74 6.57 8.71
CA VAL A 2 4.08 5.19 8.32
C VAL A 2 3.42 4.93 6.97
N LEU A 3 4.22 4.71 5.93
CA LEU A 3 3.73 4.34 4.60
C LEU A 3 3.02 2.99 4.70
N TRP A 4 1.70 3.04 4.57
CA TRP A 4 0.88 1.87 4.35
C TRP A 4 1.13 1.41 2.91
N ASN A 5 2.17 0.63 2.69
CA ASN A 5 2.23 -0.28 1.54
C ASN A 5 1.34 -1.50 1.81
N TYR A 6 0.06 -1.25 2.14
CA TYR A 6 -0.92 -2.20 1.68
C TYR A 6 -0.97 -2.05 0.18
N ASN A 7 -0.86 -3.19 -0.49
CA ASN A 7 -1.01 -3.33 -1.91
C ASN A 7 -2.46 -2.91 -2.29
N TYR A 8 -2.73 -1.61 -2.32
CA TYR A 8 -4.01 -1.03 -2.72
C TYR A 8 -4.29 -1.29 -4.21
N GLU A 9 -3.29 -1.75 -4.96
CA GLU A 9 -3.45 -2.28 -6.32
C GLU A 9 -4.45 -3.46 -6.38
N LYS A 10 -4.64 -4.21 -5.27
CA LYS A 10 -5.68 -5.25 -5.20
C LYS A 10 -7.11 -4.70 -5.14
N TRP A 11 -7.29 -3.40 -4.86
CA TRP A 11 -8.58 -2.73 -4.65
C TRP A 11 -8.83 -1.59 -5.63
N GLU A 12 -7.96 -1.44 -6.63
CA GLU A 12 -8.13 -0.48 -7.70
C GLU A 12 -9.20 -1.00 -8.68
N ILE A 13 -10.40 -0.41 -8.62
CA ILE A 13 -11.49 -0.76 -9.51
C ILE A 13 -11.12 -0.25 -10.91
N PRO A 14 -11.06 -1.12 -11.95
CA PRO A 14 -10.81 -0.68 -13.31
C PRO A 14 -11.80 0.42 -13.72
N GLN A 15 -11.30 1.55 -14.22
CA GLN A 15 -12.09 2.79 -14.44
C GLN A 15 -13.38 2.59 -15.25
N LYS A 16 -13.45 1.59 -16.14
CA LYS A 16 -14.67 1.29 -16.90
C LYS A 16 -15.84 0.81 -16.03
N TYR A 17 -15.55 0.40 -14.80
CA TYR A 17 -16.51 -0.01 -13.78
C TYR A 17 -16.66 1.04 -12.66
N CYS A 18 -15.91 2.15 -12.74
CA CYS A 18 -15.84 3.13 -11.66
C CYS A 18 -16.78 4.31 -11.94
N LYS A 19 -17.88 4.37 -11.18
CA LYS A 19 -18.77 5.53 -11.11
C LYS A 19 -19.12 5.80 -9.67
N LEU A 20 -19.47 7.06 -9.35
CA LEU A 20 -20.18 7.36 -8.12
C LEU A 20 -21.49 6.57 -8.12
N ARG A 21 -21.77 5.87 -7.01
CA ARG A 21 -23.04 5.16 -6.86
C ARG A 21 -24.16 6.20 -6.92
N ASN A 22 -25.26 5.85 -7.58
CA ASN A 22 -26.36 6.78 -7.85
C ASN A 22 -26.99 7.41 -6.60
N TRP A 23 -26.74 6.86 -5.41
CA TRP A 23 -27.22 7.37 -4.13
C TRP A 23 -26.24 8.31 -3.42
N ILE A 24 -25.01 8.51 -3.95
CA ILE A 24 -24.07 9.46 -3.36
C ILE A 24 -24.40 10.86 -3.84
N ASN A 25 -24.96 11.66 -2.93
CA ASN A 25 -25.14 13.09 -3.15
C ASN A 25 -23.77 13.80 -3.08
N LEU A 26 -23.42 14.53 -4.13
CA LEU A 26 -22.21 15.36 -4.22
C LEU A 26 -22.12 16.39 -3.09
N ASP A 27 -23.25 16.86 -2.57
CA ASP A 27 -23.31 17.83 -1.48
C ASP A 27 -22.78 17.26 -0.15
N ASN A 28 -22.76 15.93 -0.03
CA ASN A 28 -22.28 15.24 1.16
C ASN A 28 -20.83 14.75 1.01
N ILE A 29 -20.17 15.05 -0.12
CA ILE A 29 -18.80 14.59 -0.36
C ILE A 29 -17.80 15.53 0.31
N ASN A 30 -16.93 14.92 1.12
CA ASN A 30 -15.74 15.59 1.61
C ASN A 30 -14.71 15.68 0.47
N TRP A 31 -14.56 16.87 -0.10
CA TRP A 31 -13.67 17.13 -1.23
C TRP A 31 -12.18 16.96 -0.89
N TRP A 32 -11.80 17.09 0.39
CA TRP A 32 -10.45 16.82 0.87
C TRP A 32 -10.05 15.37 0.68
N LYS A 33 -10.89 14.42 1.11
CA LYS A 33 -10.67 12.98 0.89
C LYS A 33 -10.83 12.59 -0.57
N LEU A 34 -11.74 13.26 -1.29
CA LEU A 34 -11.96 13.02 -2.72
C LEU A 34 -10.73 13.42 -3.54
N SER A 35 -10.04 14.50 -3.18
CA SER A 35 -8.87 15.00 -3.91
C SER A 35 -7.66 14.07 -3.85
N SER A 36 -7.51 13.28 -2.78
CA SER A 36 -6.52 12.18 -2.71
C SER A 36 -6.94 10.90 -3.45
N ASN A 37 -8.20 10.77 -3.88
CA ASN A 37 -8.70 9.53 -4.45
C ASN A 37 -8.29 9.41 -5.93
N PRO A 38 -7.54 8.36 -6.33
CA PRO A 38 -7.09 8.22 -7.72
C PRO A 38 -8.23 8.09 -8.74
N ASN A 39 -9.39 7.61 -8.33
CA ASN A 39 -10.54 7.47 -9.22
C ASN A 39 -11.36 8.76 -9.39
N ALA A 40 -11.16 9.77 -8.53
CA ALA A 40 -11.96 10.99 -8.54
C ALA A 40 -11.52 12.04 -9.56
N ILE A 41 -10.39 11.82 -10.27
CA ILE A 41 -9.76 12.87 -11.08
C ILE A 41 -10.67 13.50 -12.13
N TYR A 42 -11.60 12.72 -12.71
CA TYR A 42 -12.55 13.25 -13.69
C TYR A 42 -13.59 14.18 -13.04
N LEU A 43 -14.11 13.82 -11.86
CA LEU A 43 -15.05 14.65 -11.11
C LEU A 43 -14.37 15.92 -10.60
N LEU A 44 -13.13 15.82 -10.11
CA LEU A 44 -12.33 16.96 -9.67
C LEU A 44 -12.12 17.95 -10.82
N LYS A 45 -11.84 17.48 -12.03
CA LYS A 45 -11.72 18.33 -13.23
C LYS A 45 -13.00 19.10 -13.59
N GLN A 46 -14.16 18.59 -13.19
CA GLN A 46 -15.45 19.27 -13.41
C GLN A 46 -15.80 20.27 -12.29
N ASN A 47 -15.06 20.24 -11.18
CA ASN A 47 -15.32 21.04 -9.97
C ASN A 47 -13.99 21.59 -9.43
N LEU A 48 -13.27 22.34 -10.27
CA LEU A 48 -11.93 22.84 -9.95
C LEU A 48 -11.90 23.69 -8.67
N ASP A 49 -12.98 24.43 -8.42
CA ASP A 49 -13.20 25.26 -7.24
C ASP A 49 -13.27 24.47 -5.93
N LYS A 50 -13.50 23.16 -6.02
CA LYS A 50 -13.61 22.25 -4.87
C LYS A 50 -12.38 21.38 -4.68
N ILE A 51 -11.34 21.54 -5.50
CA ILE A 51 -10.12 20.75 -5.38
C ILE A 51 -9.35 21.17 -4.14
N GLU A 52 -9.02 20.17 -3.32
CA GLU A 52 -8.11 20.33 -2.20
C GLU A 52 -6.70 20.00 -2.69
N TRP A 53 -6.00 21.04 -3.16
CA TRP A 53 -4.77 20.89 -3.94
C TRP A 53 -3.61 20.23 -3.20
N TRP A 54 -3.54 20.44 -1.88
CA TRP A 54 -2.57 19.77 -1.02
C TRP A 54 -2.72 18.25 -1.03
N THR A 55 -3.93 17.71 -0.99
CA THR A 55 -4.15 16.27 -1.10
C THR A 55 -4.13 15.77 -2.53
N LEU A 56 -4.51 16.60 -3.51
CA LEU A 56 -4.28 16.30 -4.92
C LEU A 56 -2.80 16.08 -5.23
N SER A 57 -1.90 16.83 -4.57
CA SER A 57 -0.45 16.69 -4.74
C SER A 57 0.07 15.30 -4.38
N SER A 58 -0.58 14.61 -3.44
CA SER A 58 -0.31 13.20 -3.11
C SER A 58 -1.10 12.18 -3.94
N ASN A 59 -2.00 12.63 -4.84
CA ASN A 59 -2.87 11.73 -5.59
C ASN A 59 -2.04 10.91 -6.59
N PRO A 60 -2.07 9.57 -6.52
CA PRO A 60 -1.22 8.73 -7.35
C PRO A 60 -1.71 8.64 -8.80
N ASN A 61 -2.88 9.19 -9.17
CA ASN A 61 -3.32 9.15 -10.56
C ASN A 61 -2.42 10.04 -11.45
N PRO A 62 -1.84 9.53 -12.55
CA PRO A 62 -1.03 10.35 -13.47
C PRO A 62 -1.76 11.57 -14.06
N LYS A 63 -3.10 11.51 -14.16
CA LYS A 63 -3.92 12.66 -14.60
C LYS A 63 -4.00 13.76 -13.53
N ALA A 64 -3.73 13.47 -12.25
CA ALA A 64 -3.59 14.47 -11.19
C ALA A 64 -2.29 15.25 -11.35
N ILE A 65 -1.17 14.59 -11.69
CA ILE A 65 0.09 15.26 -12.01
C ILE A 65 -0.10 16.26 -13.15
N LYS A 66 -0.78 15.85 -14.23
CA LYS A 66 -1.12 16.77 -15.34
C LYS A 66 -1.97 17.97 -14.94
N LEU A 67 -2.83 17.80 -13.93
CA LEU A 67 -3.65 18.89 -13.43
C LEU A 67 -2.83 19.85 -12.55
N LEU A 68 -1.88 19.34 -11.77
CA LEU A 68 -0.92 20.11 -10.99
C LEU A 68 0.05 20.90 -11.88
N GLU A 69 0.53 20.29 -12.97
CA GLU A 69 1.35 20.96 -13.99
C GLU A 69 0.63 22.17 -14.62
N GLN A 70 -0.70 22.10 -14.73
CA GLN A 70 -1.53 23.21 -15.23
C GLN A 70 -1.81 24.29 -14.17
N ASN A 71 -1.55 24.00 -12.89
CA ASN A 71 -1.85 24.89 -11.76
C ASN A 71 -0.65 24.91 -10.78
N PRO A 72 0.52 25.42 -11.21
CA PRO A 72 1.76 25.29 -10.44
C PRO A 72 1.73 25.97 -9.07
N ASN A 73 0.95 27.05 -8.94
CA ASN A 73 0.79 27.78 -7.67
C ASN A 73 0.03 26.99 -6.60
N GLU A 74 -0.67 25.94 -7.00
CA GLU A 74 -1.47 25.11 -6.11
C GLU A 74 -0.70 23.87 -5.63
N ILE A 75 0.51 23.64 -6.16
CA ILE A 75 1.30 22.46 -5.83
C ILE A 75 1.75 22.53 -4.37
N ASN A 76 1.34 21.54 -3.58
CA ASN A 76 1.97 21.28 -2.30
C ASN A 76 3.18 20.37 -2.51
N TRP A 77 4.36 20.98 -2.59
CA TRP A 77 5.59 20.28 -2.92
C TRP A 77 6.02 19.23 -1.89
N ARG A 78 5.66 19.41 -0.62
CA ARG A 78 5.88 18.40 0.42
C ARG A 78 5.11 17.11 0.13
N TYR A 79 3.82 17.21 -0.19
CA TYR A 79 3.01 16.04 -0.56
C TYR A 79 3.36 15.51 -1.95
N LEU A 80 3.75 16.39 -2.88
CA LEU A 80 4.23 15.98 -4.20
C LEU A 80 5.53 15.16 -4.10
N SER A 81 6.43 15.49 -3.16
CA SER A 81 7.68 14.76 -2.93
C SER A 81 7.43 13.29 -2.52
N LEU A 82 6.29 12.99 -1.90
CA LEU A 82 5.86 11.62 -1.61
C LEU A 82 5.25 10.90 -2.83
N ASN A 83 4.85 11.64 -3.86
CA ASN A 83 4.10 11.09 -4.97
C ASN A 83 5.02 10.35 -5.95
N SER A 84 4.93 9.03 -5.97
CA SER A 84 5.74 8.15 -6.82
C SER A 84 5.59 8.43 -8.33
N ASN A 85 4.51 9.08 -8.76
CA ASN A 85 4.26 9.45 -10.15
C ASN A 85 4.70 10.88 -10.50
N ALA A 86 5.18 11.66 -9.52
CA ALA A 86 5.59 13.05 -9.71
C ALA A 86 7.10 13.24 -9.94
N ILE A 87 7.90 12.16 -10.02
CA ILE A 87 9.38 12.25 -10.09
C ILE A 87 9.86 13.20 -11.19
N LYS A 88 9.29 13.13 -12.39
CA LYS A 88 9.67 14.03 -13.50
C LYS A 88 9.40 15.51 -13.19
N LEU A 89 8.30 15.80 -12.50
CA LEU A 89 7.95 17.16 -12.12
C LEU A 89 8.88 17.68 -11.01
N LEU A 90 9.25 16.80 -10.06
CA LEU A 90 10.21 17.09 -9.00
C LEU A 90 11.62 17.32 -9.57
N GLU A 91 12.07 16.51 -10.52
CA GLU A 91 13.36 16.67 -11.23
C GLU A 91 13.51 18.04 -11.89
N GLN A 92 12.40 18.60 -12.40
CA GLN A 92 12.36 19.93 -13.03
C GLN A 92 12.29 21.09 -12.03
N ASN A 93 11.99 20.81 -10.76
CA ASN A 93 11.66 21.81 -9.74
C ASN A 93 12.34 21.47 -8.40
N GLN A 94 13.63 21.16 -8.43
CA GLN A 94 14.34 20.59 -7.26
C GLN A 94 14.38 21.52 -6.05
N ASP A 95 14.32 22.85 -6.26
CA ASP A 95 14.31 23.85 -5.19
C ASP A 95 13.12 23.72 -4.23
N TYR A 96 12.05 23.06 -4.69
CA TYR A 96 10.84 22.88 -3.90
C TYR A 96 10.73 21.50 -3.23
N ILE A 97 11.67 20.59 -3.53
CA ILE A 97 11.63 19.23 -3.01
C ILE A 97 11.75 19.24 -1.48
N ASP A 98 10.83 18.52 -0.83
CA ASP A 98 10.99 18.11 0.56
C ASP A 98 11.79 16.81 0.58
N TRP A 99 13.12 16.94 0.73
CA TRP A 99 14.06 15.83 0.63
C TRP A 99 13.88 14.78 1.74
N TRP A 100 13.32 15.17 2.88
CA TRP A 100 13.00 14.25 3.99
C TRP A 100 11.94 13.26 3.55
N ILE A 101 10.84 13.76 3.00
CA ILE A 101 9.76 12.91 2.53
C ILE A 101 10.13 12.21 1.22
N LEU A 102 10.87 12.89 0.32
CA LEU A 102 11.36 12.28 -0.92
C LEU A 102 12.23 11.04 -0.64
N SER A 103 13.01 11.05 0.44
CA SER A 103 13.85 9.90 0.82
C SER A 103 13.03 8.63 1.09
N THR A 104 11.74 8.75 1.44
CA THR A 104 10.81 7.60 1.57
C THR A 104 10.18 7.16 0.26
N ASN A 105 10.27 7.98 -0.80
CA ASN A 105 9.58 7.73 -2.06
C ASN A 105 10.30 6.63 -2.85
N PRO A 106 9.67 5.46 -3.09
CA PRO A 106 10.32 4.33 -3.75
C PRO A 106 10.70 4.59 -5.21
N ASN A 107 10.11 5.60 -5.85
CA ASN A 107 10.45 5.98 -7.23
C ASN A 107 11.51 7.09 -7.31
N ALA A 108 11.91 7.68 -6.18
CA ALA A 108 12.86 8.79 -6.16
C ALA A 108 14.34 8.37 -6.10
N ILE A 109 14.63 7.07 -6.12
CA ILE A 109 16.00 6.57 -5.90
C ILE A 109 17.03 7.18 -6.85
N LYS A 110 16.71 7.28 -8.14
CA LYS A 110 17.62 7.91 -9.13
C LYS A 110 17.87 9.40 -8.84
N LEU A 111 16.87 10.11 -8.36
CA LEU A 111 16.98 11.53 -8.01
C LEU A 111 17.81 11.72 -6.72
N LEU A 112 17.66 10.80 -5.77
CA LEU A 112 18.47 10.75 -4.55
C LEU A 112 19.94 10.41 -4.84
N GLU A 113 20.20 9.47 -5.76
CA GLU A 113 21.56 9.13 -6.23
C GLU A 113 22.27 10.33 -6.88
N GLN A 114 21.53 11.21 -7.55
CA GLN A 114 22.06 12.43 -8.14
C GLN A 114 22.32 13.54 -7.11
N ASN A 115 21.74 13.45 -5.91
CA ASN A 115 21.79 14.45 -4.86
C ASN A 115 22.12 13.82 -3.50
N PRO A 116 23.30 13.20 -3.34
CA PRO A 116 23.64 12.40 -2.16
C PRO A 116 23.68 13.22 -0.87
N ASP A 117 23.99 14.52 -0.95
CA ASP A 117 23.98 15.45 0.19
C ASP A 117 22.58 15.76 0.73
N LYS A 118 21.54 15.42 -0.04
CA LYS A 118 20.13 15.62 0.32
C LYS A 118 19.45 14.38 0.87
N ILE A 119 20.15 13.25 0.91
CA ILE A 119 19.59 11.99 1.40
C ILE A 119 19.36 12.08 2.91
N GLU A 120 18.10 11.92 3.32
CA GLU A 120 17.74 11.76 4.72
C GLU A 120 17.71 10.28 5.06
N TRP A 121 18.81 9.78 5.61
CA TRP A 121 19.05 8.34 5.74
C TRP A 121 18.07 7.59 6.65
N SER A 122 17.51 8.25 7.67
CA SER A 122 16.47 7.64 8.50
C SER A 122 15.19 7.37 7.70
N TYR A 123 14.79 8.33 6.88
CA TYR A 123 13.66 8.20 5.95
C TYR A 123 13.98 7.25 4.79
N LEU A 124 15.23 7.24 4.31
CA LEU A 124 15.68 6.28 3.30
C LEU A 124 15.66 4.84 3.83
N SER A 125 15.90 4.64 5.12
CA SER A 125 15.95 3.29 5.74
C SER A 125 14.60 2.56 5.68
N CYS A 126 13.47 3.28 5.63
CA CYS A 126 12.15 2.67 5.39
C CYS A 126 11.76 2.60 3.90
N ASN A 127 12.57 3.14 2.98
CA ASN A 127 12.33 3.08 1.54
C ASN A 127 12.63 1.68 0.98
N LEU A 128 11.59 1.02 0.47
CA LEU A 128 11.68 -0.36 -0.01
C LEU A 128 12.62 -0.53 -1.22
N ASN A 129 12.86 0.53 -2.00
CA ASN A 129 13.70 0.50 -3.19
C ASN A 129 15.11 1.03 -2.95
N ALA A 130 15.46 1.41 -1.72
CA ALA A 130 16.75 2.01 -1.39
C ALA A 130 17.78 1.03 -0.81
N ILE A 131 17.49 -0.27 -0.79
CA ILE A 131 18.36 -1.26 -0.13
C ILE A 131 19.80 -1.20 -0.63
N HIS A 132 20.03 -1.02 -1.93
CA HIS A 132 21.39 -0.93 -2.47
C HIS A 132 22.13 0.35 -2.03
N LEU A 133 21.43 1.45 -1.76
CA LEU A 133 22.06 2.65 -1.19
C LEU A 133 22.44 2.43 0.26
N LEU A 134 21.57 1.74 1.02
CA LEU A 134 21.79 1.42 2.43
C LEU A 134 22.93 0.42 2.61
N GLU A 135 23.02 -0.62 1.77
CA GLU A 135 24.12 -1.61 1.78
C GLU A 135 25.50 -0.96 1.61
N ASN A 136 25.59 0.15 0.87
CA ASN A 136 26.83 0.89 0.66
C ASN A 136 27.11 1.95 1.75
N ASN A 137 26.18 2.16 2.69
CA ASN A 137 26.24 3.26 3.68
C ASN A 137 25.75 2.79 5.05
N LEU A 138 26.29 1.68 5.55
CA LEU A 138 25.84 1.01 6.78
C LEU A 138 25.82 1.92 8.03
N ASP A 139 26.75 2.87 8.11
CA ASP A 139 26.85 3.80 9.24
C ASP A 139 25.71 4.82 9.29
N ASN A 140 25.07 5.07 8.16
CA ASN A 140 23.94 6.00 8.05
C ASN A 140 22.58 5.31 8.27
N ILE A 141 22.55 3.97 8.30
CA ILE A 141 21.30 3.22 8.45
C ILE A 141 20.66 3.54 9.79
N ASP A 142 19.41 3.98 9.73
CA ASP A 142 18.51 3.94 10.88
C ASP A 142 17.95 2.52 10.98
N TRP A 143 18.54 1.72 11.87
CA TRP A 143 18.20 0.32 12.05
C TRP A 143 16.79 0.12 12.63
N TYR A 144 16.22 1.12 13.30
CA TYR A 144 14.85 1.09 13.78
C TYR A 144 13.87 1.15 12.60
N GLU A 145 14.09 2.09 11.68
CA GLU A 145 13.30 2.22 10.45
C GLU A 145 13.56 1.07 9.46
N LEU A 146 14.81 0.60 9.35
CA LEU A 146 15.17 -0.53 8.51
C LEU A 146 14.50 -1.84 8.97
N SER A 147 14.34 -2.04 10.29
CA SER A 147 13.79 -3.29 10.82
C SER A 147 12.35 -3.55 10.33
N GLN A 148 11.57 -2.51 10.05
CA GLN A 148 10.24 -2.66 9.43
C GLN A 148 10.25 -2.72 7.89
N ASN A 149 11.38 -2.42 7.24
CA ASN A 149 11.52 -2.45 5.79
C ASN A 149 11.53 -3.89 5.27
N SER A 150 10.47 -4.27 4.56
CA SER A 150 10.31 -5.65 4.07
C SER A 150 11.37 -6.07 3.05
N ASN A 151 11.95 -5.13 2.31
CA ASN A 151 12.98 -5.45 1.33
C ASN A 151 14.39 -5.55 1.97
N ALA A 152 14.55 -5.10 3.22
CA ALA A 152 15.82 -5.12 3.94
C ALA A 152 16.13 -6.44 4.64
N ILE A 153 15.31 -7.49 4.46
CA ILE A 153 15.43 -8.72 5.25
C ILE A 153 16.83 -9.36 5.21
N LYS A 154 17.46 -9.40 4.03
CA LYS A 154 18.82 -9.94 3.88
C LYS A 154 19.87 -9.13 4.65
N LEU A 155 19.74 -7.81 4.64
CA LEU A 155 20.63 -6.90 5.35
C LEU A 155 20.46 -7.05 6.88
N LEU A 156 19.21 -7.24 7.34
CA LEU A 156 18.90 -7.51 8.74
C LEU A 156 19.45 -8.87 9.19
N GLU A 157 19.36 -9.92 8.37
CA GLU A 157 19.92 -11.25 8.65
C GLU A 157 21.44 -11.21 8.85
N GLN A 158 22.14 -10.35 8.11
CA GLN A 158 23.59 -10.15 8.24
C GLN A 158 23.97 -9.34 9.49
N ASN A 159 23.01 -8.63 10.10
CA ASN A 159 23.23 -7.68 11.19
C ASN A 159 22.24 -7.91 12.35
N LEU A 160 22.10 -9.16 12.81
CA LEU A 160 21.12 -9.56 13.82
C LEU A 160 21.17 -8.73 15.12
N ASN A 161 22.34 -8.23 15.49
CA ASN A 161 22.55 -7.40 16.70
C ASN A 161 22.01 -5.97 16.56
N LYS A 162 21.67 -5.53 15.35
CA LYS A 162 21.08 -4.22 15.06
C LYS A 162 19.56 -4.25 14.92
N ILE A 163 18.96 -5.44 14.90
CA ILE A 163 17.52 -5.62 14.71
C ILE A 163 16.74 -5.04 15.90
N TYR A 164 15.78 -4.18 15.58
CA TYR A 164 14.73 -3.76 16.49
C TYR A 164 13.54 -4.71 16.32
N TRP A 165 13.42 -5.68 17.23
CA TRP A 165 12.50 -6.82 17.09
C TRP A 165 11.01 -6.43 17.16
N ASP A 166 10.69 -5.35 17.87
CA ASP A 166 9.36 -4.75 17.88
C ASP A 166 8.97 -4.27 16.47
N LYS A 167 9.91 -3.63 15.76
CA LYS A 167 9.72 -3.20 14.36
C LYS A 167 9.77 -4.34 13.37
N LEU A 168 10.67 -5.30 13.59
CA LEU A 168 10.73 -6.52 12.78
C LEU A 168 9.40 -7.30 12.84
N SER A 169 8.66 -7.21 13.94
CA SER A 169 7.34 -7.85 14.06
C SER A 169 6.32 -7.33 13.02
N TYR A 170 6.49 -6.10 12.51
CA TYR A 170 5.69 -5.57 11.40
C TYR A 170 6.19 -6.02 10.02
N ASN A 171 7.44 -6.45 9.91
CA ASN A 171 8.08 -6.79 8.66
C ASN A 171 7.50 -8.09 8.09
N VAL A 172 6.78 -7.97 6.98
CA VAL A 172 6.08 -9.10 6.34
C VAL A 172 7.02 -10.18 5.82
N ASN A 173 8.28 -9.86 5.56
CA ASN A 173 9.30 -10.80 5.09
C ASN A 173 10.14 -11.41 6.22
N ALA A 174 9.90 -11.03 7.48
CA ALA A 174 10.71 -11.46 8.63
C ALA A 174 10.12 -12.62 9.46
N ILE A 175 9.05 -13.26 8.99
CA ILE A 175 8.34 -14.29 9.75
C ILE A 175 9.25 -15.45 10.18
N HIS A 176 10.23 -15.83 9.36
CA HIS A 176 11.18 -16.90 9.71
C HIS A 176 12.12 -16.50 10.85
N LEU A 177 12.60 -15.24 10.88
CA LEU A 177 13.41 -14.73 11.99
C LEU A 177 12.59 -14.65 13.29
N LEU A 178 11.35 -14.17 13.19
CA LEU A 178 10.44 -14.06 14.33
C LEU A 178 10.11 -15.45 14.92
N LYS A 179 9.85 -16.45 14.08
CA LYS A 179 9.62 -17.85 14.52
C LYS A 179 10.77 -18.44 15.34
N GLN A 180 12.01 -18.00 15.09
CA GLN A 180 13.19 -18.45 15.82
C GLN A 180 13.43 -17.66 17.12
N ASN A 181 12.72 -16.55 17.33
CA ASN A 181 12.93 -15.61 18.45
C ASN A 181 11.58 -15.17 19.03
N LEU A 182 10.74 -16.14 19.41
CA LEU A 182 9.36 -15.89 19.88
C LEU A 182 9.28 -14.95 21.10
N ASP A 183 10.33 -14.95 21.93
CA ASP A 183 10.48 -14.10 23.11
C ASP A 183 10.67 -12.61 22.78
N LYS A 184 11.13 -12.30 21.56
CA LYS A 184 11.39 -10.92 21.12
C LYS A 184 10.24 -10.31 20.30
N ILE A 185 9.22 -11.11 19.99
CA ILE A 185 8.09 -10.67 19.19
C ILE A 185 7.26 -9.64 19.96
N ASP A 186 7.02 -8.49 19.34
CA ASP A 186 5.91 -7.62 19.73
C ASP A 186 4.62 -8.16 19.09
N TRP A 187 3.86 -8.91 19.90
CA TRP A 187 2.63 -9.56 19.46
C TRP A 187 1.50 -8.57 19.10
N ASN A 188 1.54 -7.35 19.65
CA ASN A 188 0.59 -6.31 19.29
C ASN A 188 0.83 -5.87 17.84
N ILE A 189 2.08 -5.56 17.50
CA ILE A 189 2.46 -5.14 16.15
C ILE A 189 2.35 -6.31 15.17
N LEU A 190 2.76 -7.51 15.58
CA LEU A 190 2.67 -8.74 14.77
C LEU A 190 1.23 -9.05 14.36
N SER A 191 0.25 -8.74 15.21
CA SER A 191 -1.17 -8.93 14.89
C SER A 191 -1.60 -8.19 13.61
N ARG A 192 -0.91 -7.11 13.23
CA ARG A 192 -1.14 -6.40 11.97
C ARG A 192 -0.43 -7.02 10.76
N ASN A 193 0.55 -7.88 10.98
CA ASN A 193 1.39 -8.44 9.93
C ASN A 193 0.61 -9.51 9.14
N PRO A 194 0.29 -9.28 7.85
CA PRO A 194 -0.49 -10.23 7.05
C PRO A 194 0.18 -11.58 6.84
N ASN A 195 1.51 -11.68 6.99
CA ASN A 195 2.23 -12.94 6.85
C ASN A 195 2.37 -13.69 8.18
N ALA A 196 1.91 -13.11 9.30
CA ALA A 196 2.02 -13.69 10.63
C ALA A 196 0.81 -14.52 11.08
N ILE A 197 -0.22 -14.67 10.24
CA ILE A 197 -1.49 -15.34 10.59
C ILE A 197 -1.26 -16.71 11.22
N HIS A 198 -0.45 -17.57 10.61
CA HIS A 198 -0.15 -18.89 11.17
C HIS A 198 0.53 -18.85 12.54
N LEU A 199 1.35 -17.82 12.80
CA LEU A 199 2.01 -17.67 14.09
C LEU A 199 1.03 -17.19 15.16
N LEU A 200 0.05 -16.36 14.78
CA LEU A 200 -1.03 -15.89 15.64
C LEU A 200 -2.01 -17.03 15.96
N GLU A 201 -2.37 -17.88 14.99
CA GLU A 201 -3.22 -19.06 15.19
C GLU A 201 -2.63 -20.04 16.21
N GLN A 202 -1.30 -20.20 16.22
CA GLN A 202 -0.59 -21.04 17.17
C GLN A 202 -0.50 -20.41 18.57
N ASN A 203 -0.76 -19.10 18.70
CA ASN A 203 -0.60 -18.34 19.93
C ASN A 203 -1.82 -17.44 20.19
N PRO A 204 -3.04 -17.99 20.31
CA PRO A 204 -4.27 -17.21 20.37
C PRO A 204 -4.33 -16.24 21.55
N ASN A 205 -3.65 -16.58 22.66
CA ASN A 205 -3.57 -15.73 23.87
C ASN A 205 -2.67 -14.49 23.68
N LYS A 206 -1.90 -14.42 22.59
CA LYS A 206 -1.03 -13.28 22.27
C LYS A 206 -1.65 -12.32 21.26
N ILE A 207 -2.77 -12.69 20.66
CA ILE A 207 -3.43 -11.89 19.63
C ILE A 207 -3.94 -10.58 20.23
N ASN A 208 -3.51 -9.47 19.66
CA ASN A 208 -4.14 -8.18 19.88
C ASN A 208 -5.28 -8.01 18.88
N TRP A 209 -6.51 -8.31 19.33
CA TRP A 209 -7.69 -8.30 18.46
C TRP A 209 -8.01 -6.93 17.87
N ASN A 210 -7.75 -5.85 18.63
CA ASN A 210 -7.92 -4.49 18.11
C ASN A 210 -7.04 -4.26 16.87
N ILE A 211 -5.77 -4.66 16.93
CA ILE A 211 -4.84 -4.46 15.82
C ILE A 211 -5.06 -5.50 14.71
N LEU A 212 -5.38 -6.75 15.09
CA LEU A 212 -5.70 -7.84 14.15
C LEU A 212 -6.87 -7.46 13.25
N SER A 213 -7.85 -6.69 13.74
CA SER A 213 -8.96 -6.21 12.93
C SER A 213 -8.51 -5.40 11.71
N TYR A 214 -7.34 -4.76 11.70
CA TYR A 214 -6.78 -4.11 10.50
C TYR A 214 -6.15 -5.08 9.48
N ASN A 215 -5.90 -6.32 9.86
CA ASN A 215 -5.13 -7.28 9.07
C ASN A 215 -6.04 -7.99 8.06
N PRO A 216 -5.87 -7.74 6.74
CA PRO A 216 -6.73 -8.36 5.73
C PRO A 216 -6.61 -9.87 5.64
N ASN A 217 -5.46 -10.44 6.01
CA ASN A 217 -5.27 -11.88 6.00
C ASN A 217 -5.90 -12.55 7.23
N ALA A 218 -6.35 -11.78 8.23
CA ALA A 218 -7.00 -12.29 9.44
C ALA A 218 -8.53 -12.42 9.29
N ILE A 219 -9.11 -12.13 8.12
CA ILE A 219 -10.58 -12.07 7.96
C ILE A 219 -11.30 -13.33 8.42
N PHE A 220 -10.73 -14.52 8.14
CA PHE A 220 -11.31 -15.79 8.59
C PHE A 220 -11.18 -16.00 10.11
N ILE A 221 -10.05 -15.62 10.72
CA ILE A 221 -9.89 -15.69 12.18
C ILE A 221 -10.90 -14.76 12.85
N LEU A 222 -11.10 -13.57 12.30
CA LEU A 222 -12.05 -12.59 12.80
C LEU A 222 -13.50 -13.08 12.66
N GLU A 223 -13.85 -13.71 11.53
CA GLU A 223 -15.18 -14.30 11.30
C GLU A 223 -15.54 -15.37 12.34
N GLN A 224 -14.56 -16.17 12.78
CA GLN A 224 -14.75 -17.19 13.82
C GLN A 224 -14.74 -16.62 15.25
N ASN A 225 -14.36 -15.35 15.44
CA ASN A 225 -14.18 -14.71 16.75
C ASN A 225 -14.84 -13.32 16.78
N GLN A 226 -16.11 -13.26 16.38
CA GLN A 226 -16.82 -12.00 16.16
C GLN A 226 -16.93 -11.14 17.43
N ASP A 227 -16.97 -11.77 18.60
CA ASP A 227 -17.01 -11.12 19.91
C ASP A 227 -15.74 -10.31 20.21
N LYS A 228 -14.63 -10.61 19.54
CA LYS A 228 -13.34 -9.95 19.75
C LYS A 228 -13.03 -8.88 18.71
N ILE A 229 -13.84 -8.77 17.68
CA ILE A 229 -13.63 -7.80 16.59
C ILE A 229 -13.70 -6.38 17.16
N ASN A 230 -12.69 -5.58 16.84
CA ASN A 230 -12.80 -4.14 16.95
C ASN A 230 -13.48 -3.59 15.70
N TRP A 231 -14.74 -3.21 15.85
CA TRP A 231 -15.60 -2.78 14.74
C TRP A 231 -15.14 -1.45 14.10
N ASP A 232 -14.44 -0.60 14.84
CA ASP A 232 -13.87 0.63 14.28
C ASP A 232 -12.68 0.30 13.37
N ASN A 233 -11.81 -0.60 13.83
CA ASN A 233 -10.59 -0.97 13.10
C ASN A 233 -10.88 -1.88 11.90
N ILE A 234 -11.81 -2.83 12.02
CA ILE A 234 -12.23 -3.71 10.91
C ILE A 234 -12.83 -2.92 9.76
N SER A 235 -13.43 -1.74 10.03
CA SER A 235 -13.98 -0.87 8.99
C SER A 235 -12.91 -0.32 8.03
N SER A 236 -11.63 -0.32 8.45
CA SER A 236 -10.49 0.03 7.59
C SER A 236 -9.83 -1.18 6.93
N ASN A 237 -10.28 -2.40 7.25
CA ASN A 237 -9.74 -3.62 6.69
C ASN A 237 -10.33 -3.85 5.30
N PRO A 238 -9.52 -3.87 4.23
CA PRO A 238 -10.08 -3.96 2.89
C PRO A 238 -10.67 -5.35 2.59
N ALA A 239 -10.31 -6.39 3.35
CA ALA A 239 -10.86 -7.74 3.20
C ALA A 239 -12.34 -7.86 3.60
N ILE A 240 -12.96 -6.80 4.15
CA ILE A 240 -14.42 -6.75 4.34
C ILE A 240 -15.17 -6.64 3.00
N PHE A 241 -14.49 -6.31 1.90
CA PHE A 241 -15.06 -6.26 0.56
C PHE A 241 -14.76 -7.54 -0.22
N THR A 242 -15.71 -8.03 -1.02
CA THR A 242 -15.57 -9.20 -1.90
C THR A 242 -16.14 -8.91 -3.30
N TYR A 243 -15.90 -9.80 -4.26
CA TYR A 243 -16.38 -9.66 -5.64
C TYR A 243 -17.88 -9.89 -5.78
N ASP A 244 -18.53 -9.10 -6.63
CA ASP A 244 -19.91 -9.35 -7.08
C ASP A 244 -19.88 -10.38 -8.23
N TYR A 245 -19.92 -11.65 -7.87
CA TYR A 245 -19.84 -12.75 -8.83
C TYR A 245 -21.02 -12.80 -9.80
N GLU A 246 -22.18 -12.22 -9.45
CA GLU A 246 -23.35 -12.20 -10.34
C GLU A 246 -23.14 -11.22 -11.50
N ILE A 247 -22.55 -10.05 -11.25
CA ILE A 247 -22.19 -9.11 -12.31
C ILE A 247 -21.09 -9.70 -13.20
N ILE A 248 -20.06 -10.32 -12.60
CA ILE A 248 -18.96 -10.96 -13.35
C ILE A 248 -19.52 -12.06 -14.27
N LYS A 249 -20.41 -12.90 -13.75
CA LYS A 249 -21.05 -13.98 -14.51
C LYS A 249 -21.85 -13.45 -15.70
N LYS A 250 -22.56 -12.33 -15.53
CA LYS A 250 -23.34 -11.70 -16.60
C LYS A 250 -22.47 -11.09 -17.70
N GLU A 251 -21.40 -10.38 -17.37
CA GLU A 251 -20.52 -9.76 -18.38
C GLU A 251 -19.63 -10.77 -19.11
N ARG A 252 -19.27 -11.85 -18.42
CA ARG A 252 -18.49 -12.95 -18.99
C ARG A 252 -19.38 -14.05 -19.56
N GLU A 253 -20.70 -13.88 -19.63
CA GLU A 253 -21.62 -14.95 -20.03
C GLU A 253 -21.29 -15.50 -21.42
N GLN A 254 -21.01 -14.63 -22.38
CA GLN A 254 -20.63 -15.02 -23.73
C GLN A 254 -19.26 -15.71 -23.76
N LEU A 255 -18.27 -15.15 -23.05
CA LEU A 255 -16.93 -15.75 -22.93
C LEU A 255 -16.98 -17.12 -22.24
N ASN A 256 -17.84 -17.27 -21.23
CA ASN A 256 -18.05 -18.53 -20.52
C ASN A 256 -18.69 -19.56 -21.44
N LYS A 257 -19.68 -19.18 -22.27
CA LYS A 257 -20.26 -20.05 -23.30
C LYS A 257 -19.19 -20.51 -24.29
N GLU A 258 -18.41 -19.59 -24.83
CA GLU A 258 -17.32 -19.89 -25.77
C GLU A 258 -16.22 -20.77 -25.14
N PHE A 259 -15.85 -20.51 -23.88
CA PHE A 259 -14.86 -21.30 -23.16
C PHE A 259 -15.36 -22.71 -22.83
N THR A 260 -16.63 -22.84 -22.42
CA THR A 260 -17.29 -24.13 -22.21
C THR A 260 -17.37 -24.91 -23.53
N GLU A 261 -17.85 -24.29 -24.61
CA GLU A 261 -17.88 -24.91 -25.95
C GLU A 261 -16.49 -25.35 -26.41
N TYR A 262 -15.47 -24.53 -26.17
CA TYR A 262 -14.08 -24.85 -26.48
C TYR A 262 -13.54 -26.01 -25.63
N MET A 263 -13.73 -26.00 -24.31
CA MET A 263 -13.25 -27.06 -23.41
C MET A 263 -13.92 -28.40 -23.69
N TYR A 264 -15.22 -28.38 -23.95
CA TYR A 264 -16.01 -29.59 -24.22
C TYR A 264 -16.12 -29.94 -25.71
N HIS A 265 -15.36 -29.26 -26.57
CA HIS A 265 -15.31 -29.60 -27.99
C HIS A 265 -14.82 -31.05 -28.14
N PRO A 266 -15.48 -31.90 -28.97
CA PRO A 266 -15.16 -33.33 -29.07
C PRO A 266 -13.68 -33.62 -29.33
N SER A 267 -13.01 -32.82 -30.16
CA SER A 267 -11.58 -32.99 -30.45
C SER A 267 -10.64 -32.81 -29.26
N ARG A 268 -11.11 -32.23 -28.15
CA ARG A 268 -10.33 -31.98 -26.92
C ARG A 268 -10.70 -32.93 -25.79
N VAL A 269 -11.97 -33.32 -25.72
CA VAL A 269 -12.45 -34.28 -24.72
C VAL A 269 -11.97 -35.70 -25.04
N ILE A 270 -11.80 -36.04 -26.32
CA ILE A 270 -11.28 -37.36 -26.76
C ILE A 270 -9.82 -37.60 -26.31
N LEU A 271 -9.05 -36.56 -25.96
CA LEU A 271 -7.67 -36.70 -25.45
C LEU A 271 -7.60 -36.97 -23.93
N LEU A 272 -8.75 -36.95 -23.24
CA LEU A 272 -8.87 -37.17 -21.79
C LEU A 272 -9.53 -38.50 -21.42
N LEU A 273 -9.91 -39.31 -22.42
CA LEU A 273 -10.42 -40.68 -22.30
C LEU A 273 -9.40 -41.67 -22.86
#